data_AF-I6CAG2-F1
#
_entry.id   AF-I6CAG2-F1
#
_cell.length_a   1.000
_cell.length_b   1.000
_cell.length_c   1.000
_cell.angle_alpha   90.00
_cell.angle_beta   90.00
_cell.angle_gamma   90.00
#
_symmetry.space_group_name_H-M   'P 1'
#
loop_
_entity.id
_entity.type
_entity.pdbx_description
1 polymer ?
#
loop_
_entity_poly.entity_id
_entity_poly.type
_entity_poly.pdbx_seq_one_letter_code
_entity_poly.pdbx_strand_id
1 'polypeptide(L)'
;MIVSKYGFADVLSLDHVGLDPSRIAAQVVTGVGFIGAGNILVRNQNIVGLTTAADIWMTAAIGMVIGSGMYELGMYGSVMTLLVLEVFHQLTFRLMNKNYHLQLTLVNGNTVSMLDWFKQQK
;
A
#
# COMPACT_ATOMS: atom_id res chain seq x y z
N MET A 1 4.09 2.38 26.20
CA MET A 1 2.72 2.79 26.59
C MET A 1 2.31 2.41 28.03
N ILE A 2 3.24 2.03 28.91
CA ILE A 2 2.93 1.76 30.33
C ILE A 2 2.61 3.05 31.08
N VAL A 3 3.39 4.11 30.85
CA VAL A 3 3.21 5.42 31.50
C VAL A 3 1.85 6.03 31.16
N SER A 4 1.39 6.00 29.91
CA SER A 4 0.05 6.50 29.56
C SER A 4 -1.10 5.65 30.12
N LYS A 5 -0.90 4.34 30.31
CA LYS A 5 -1.92 3.44 30.84
C LYS A 5 -2.05 3.54 32.36
N TYR A 6 -0.94 3.67 33.07
CA TYR A 6 -0.91 3.56 34.53
C TYR A 6 -0.44 4.85 35.24
N GLY A 7 0.19 5.78 34.54
CA GLY A 7 0.79 7.00 35.11
C GLY A 7 -0.16 8.19 35.25
N PHE A 8 -1.43 8.05 34.85
CA PHE A 8 -2.46 9.09 34.97
C PHE A 8 -3.74 8.59 35.65
N ALA A 9 -3.65 7.47 36.37
CA ALA A 9 -4.81 6.85 37.02
C ALA A 9 -5.38 7.72 38.16
N ASP A 10 -4.53 8.50 38.81
CA ASP A 10 -4.87 9.49 39.83
C ASP A 10 -5.69 10.66 39.27
N VAL A 11 -5.34 11.15 38.07
CA VAL A 11 -5.98 12.30 37.44
C VAL A 11 -7.40 11.99 36.94
N LEU A 12 -7.71 10.73 36.66
CA LEU A 12 -9.05 10.27 36.26
C LEU A 12 -10.10 10.38 37.37
N SER A 13 -9.68 10.59 38.62
CA SER A 13 -10.58 10.78 39.76
C SER A 13 -11.11 12.22 39.90
N LEU A 14 -10.58 13.17 39.13
CA LEU A 14 -11.00 14.56 39.14
C LEU A 14 -12.24 14.79 38.27
N ASP A 15 -13.16 15.63 38.73
CA ASP A 15 -14.31 16.04 37.93
C ASP A 15 -13.85 16.73 36.63
N HIS A 16 -14.43 16.34 35.50
CA HIS A 16 -14.15 16.81 34.12
C HIS A 16 -12.91 16.20 33.43
N VAL A 17 -12.27 15.18 33.98
CA VAL A 17 -11.18 14.45 33.30
C VAL A 17 -11.71 13.13 32.75
N GLY A 18 -11.46 12.84 31.46
CA GLY A 18 -11.96 11.64 30.79
C GLY A 18 -10.93 11.03 29.85
N LEU A 19 -11.11 9.74 29.55
CA LEU A 19 -10.29 9.03 28.55
C LEU A 19 -10.80 9.33 27.15
N ASP A 20 -9.87 9.56 26.23
CA ASP A 20 -10.15 9.78 24.80
C ASP A 20 -9.42 8.72 23.94
N PRO A 21 -10.05 7.55 23.72
CA PRO A 21 -9.47 6.47 22.92
C PRO A 21 -9.18 6.87 21.48
N SER A 22 -9.87 7.89 20.95
CA SER A 22 -9.71 8.34 19.56
C SER A 22 -8.30 8.84 19.27
N ARG A 23 -7.59 9.34 20.30
CA ARG A 23 -6.19 9.80 20.19
C ARG A 23 -5.22 8.69 19.83
N ILE A 24 -5.41 7.50 20.39
CA ILE A 24 -4.56 6.36 20.07
C ILE A 24 -4.78 5.96 18.61
N ALA A 25 -6.04 5.87 18.18
CA ALA A 25 -6.38 5.58 16.79
C ALA A 25 -5.79 6.62 15.82
N ALA A 26 -5.91 7.92 16.14
CA ALA A 26 -5.35 9.00 15.33
C ALA A 26 -3.82 8.91 15.18
N GLN A 27 -3.10 8.56 16.26
CA GLN A 27 -1.65 8.38 16.22
C GLN A 27 -1.24 7.15 15.39
N VAL A 28 -1.98 6.05 15.49
CA VAL A 28 -1.73 4.86 14.66
C VAL A 28 -1.93 5.19 13.18
N VAL A 29 -3.05 5.83 12.81
CA VAL A 29 -3.35 6.22 11.43
C VAL A 29 -2.25 7.12 10.87
N THR A 30 -1.76 8.07 11.67
CA THR A 30 -0.68 8.97 11.28
C THR A 30 0.63 8.21 11.01
N GLY A 31 1.05 7.33 11.93
CA GLY A 31 2.29 6.56 11.80
C GLY A 31 2.25 5.58 10.64
N VAL A 32 1.14 4.85 10.49
CA VAL A 32 0.95 3.86 9.42
C VAL A 32 0.83 4.53 8.07
N GLY A 33 0.18 5.69 7.98
CA GLY A 33 0.11 6.48 6.75
C GLY A 33 1.49 6.89 6.22
N PHE A 34 2.41 7.26 7.11
CA PHE A 34 3.80 7.56 6.74
C PHE A 34 4.53 6.32 6.18
N ILE A 35 4.39 5.16 6.84
CA ILE A 35 5.01 3.90 6.40
C ILE A 35 4.44 3.45 5.05
N GLY A 36 3.11 3.53 4.89
CA GLY A 36 2.41 3.18 3.64
C GLY A 36 2.87 4.06 2.48
N ALA A 37 2.93 5.38 2.67
CA ALA A 37 3.41 6.31 1.65
C ALA A 37 4.88 6.02 1.26
N GLY A 38 5.74 5.69 2.24
CA GLY A 38 7.14 5.33 2.00
C GLY A 38 7.33 4.06 1.17
N ASN A 39 6.29 3.21 1.08
CA ASN A 39 6.34 1.96 0.33
C ASN A 39 5.91 2.12 -1.15
N ILE A 40 5.39 3.31 -1.53
CA ILE A 40 5.01 3.61 -2.91
C ILE A 40 6.22 4.22 -3.64
N LEU A 41 6.74 3.50 -4.63
CA LEU A 41 7.95 3.89 -5.37
C LEU A 41 7.63 4.11 -6.85
N VAL A 42 8.23 5.14 -7.45
CA VAL A 42 8.10 5.44 -8.87
C VAL A 42 9.44 5.19 -9.57
N ARG A 43 9.45 4.33 -10.60
CA ARG A 43 10.65 4.01 -11.38
C ARG A 43 10.31 3.95 -12.87
N ASN A 44 10.96 4.78 -13.70
CA ASN A 44 10.76 4.84 -15.15
C ASN A 44 9.27 4.82 -15.56
N GLN A 45 8.46 5.71 -14.97
CA GLN A 45 7.00 5.80 -15.20
C GLN A 45 6.14 4.63 -14.67
N ASN A 46 6.75 3.61 -14.05
CA ASN A 46 6.01 2.54 -13.38
C ASN A 46 5.94 2.79 -11.87
N ILE A 47 4.75 2.55 -11.28
CA ILE A 47 4.51 2.61 -9.83
C ILE A 47 4.62 1.20 -9.26
N VAL A 48 5.43 1.02 -8.22
CA VAL A 48 5.64 -0.24 -7.51
C VAL A 48 5.29 -0.05 -6.03
N GLY A 49 4.72 -1.08 -5.40
CA GLY A 49 4.44 -1.09 -3.97
C GLY A 49 3.12 -0.44 -3.53
N LEU A 50 2.26 -0.04 -4.48
CA LEU A 50 0.93 0.53 -4.21
C LEU A 50 0.03 -0.43 -3.41
N THR A 51 -0.05 -1.69 -3.82
CA THR A 51 -0.88 -2.71 -3.14
C THR A 51 -0.37 -2.98 -1.73
N THR A 52 0.94 -3.10 -1.56
CA THR A 52 1.57 -3.30 -0.26
C THR A 52 1.35 -2.10 0.68
N ALA A 53 1.38 -0.87 0.15
CA ALA A 53 1.05 0.33 0.93
C ALA A 53 -0.40 0.31 1.44
N ALA A 54 -1.34 -0.13 0.59
CA ALA A 54 -2.74 -0.29 0.97
C ALA A 54 -2.93 -1.40 2.03
N ASP A 55 -2.22 -2.53 1.89
CA ASP A 55 -2.29 -3.66 2.82
C ASP A 55 -1.77 -3.28 4.22
N ILE A 56 -0.69 -2.50 4.29
CA ILE A 56 -0.18 -1.98 5.57
C ILE A 56 -1.24 -1.12 6.27
N TRP A 57 -1.98 -0.31 5.51
CA TRP A 57 -3.07 0.51 6.05
C TRP A 57 -4.23 -0.34 6.56
N MET A 58 -4.63 -1.35 5.78
CA MET A 58 -5.75 -2.23 6.11
C MET A 58 -5.45 -3.14 7.31
N THR A 59 -4.25 -3.72 7.36
CA THR A 59 -3.81 -4.57 8.48
C THR A 59 -3.75 -3.80 9.80
N ALA A 60 -3.31 -2.54 9.78
CA ALA A 60 -3.36 -1.67 10.96
C ALA A 60 -4.80 -1.37 11.41
N ALA A 61 -5.71 -1.10 10.47
CA ALA A 61 -7.12 -0.87 10.78
C ALA A 61 -7.76 -2.11 11.43
N ILE A 62 -7.53 -3.29 10.85
CA ILE A 62 -7.98 -4.58 11.41
C ILE A 62 -7.38 -4.80 12.81
N GLY A 63 -6.08 -4.56 12.97
CA GLY A 63 -5.37 -4.68 14.25
C GLY A 63 -5.95 -3.77 15.33
N MET A 64 -6.38 -2.55 14.99
CA MET A 64 -7.05 -1.64 15.92
C MET A 64 -8.45 -2.13 16.31
N VAL A 65 -9.22 -2.66 15.36
CA VAL A 65 -10.57 -3.22 15.62
C VAL A 65 -10.48 -4.45 16.52
N ILE A 66 -9.52 -5.34 16.26
CA ILE A 66 -9.27 -6.50 17.12
C ILE A 66 -8.73 -6.05 18.49
N GLY A 67 -7.82 -5.07 18.50
CA GLY A 67 -7.23 -4.50 19.72
C GLY A 67 -8.23 -3.77 20.61
N SER A 68 -9.34 -3.28 20.07
CA SER A 68 -10.46 -2.70 20.83
C SER A 68 -11.44 -3.75 21.36
N GLY A 69 -11.22 -5.04 21.06
CA GLY A 69 -12.08 -6.16 21.49
C GLY A 69 -13.21 -6.51 20.52
N MET A 70 -13.28 -5.86 19.35
CA MET A 70 -14.35 -6.08 18.36
C MET A 70 -13.99 -7.23 17.40
N TYR A 71 -13.86 -8.45 17.94
CA TYR A 71 -13.35 -9.61 17.20
C TYR A 71 -14.18 -10.01 15.98
N GLU A 72 -15.52 -9.92 16.07
CA GLU A 72 -16.40 -10.26 14.95
C GLU A 72 -16.16 -9.35 13.74
N LEU A 73 -16.12 -8.02 13.96
CA LEU A 73 -15.82 -7.05 12.92
C LEU A 73 -14.40 -7.22 12.37
N GLY A 74 -13.43 -7.49 13.25
CA GLY A 74 -12.06 -7.78 12.86
C GLY A 74 -11.95 -9.00 11.95
N MET A 75 -12.69 -10.07 12.26
CA MET A 75 -12.74 -11.29 11.44
C MET A 75 -13.37 -11.02 10.08
N TYR A 76 -14.54 -10.37 10.03
CA TYR A 76 -15.19 -10.02 8.77
C TYR A 76 -14.30 -9.11 7.90
N GLY A 77 -13.68 -8.09 8.50
CA GLY A 77 -12.75 -7.20 7.82
C GLY A 77 -11.56 -7.95 7.24
N SER A 78 -10.94 -8.84 8.02
CA SER A 78 -9.80 -9.66 7.56
C SER A 78 -10.17 -10.56 6.37
N VAL A 79 -11.29 -11.27 6.46
CA VAL A 79 -11.77 -12.14 5.39
C VAL A 79 -12.05 -11.33 4.14
N MET A 80 -12.73 -10.19 4.26
CA MET A 80 -13.01 -9.31 3.12
C MET A 80 -11.74 -8.78 2.46
N THR A 81 -10.74 -8.36 3.24
CA THR A 81 -9.45 -7.93 2.70
C THR A 81 -8.77 -9.03 1.91
N LEU A 82 -8.69 -10.25 2.46
CA LEU A 82 -8.08 -11.39 1.77
C LEU A 82 -8.83 -11.75 0.48
N LEU A 83 -10.17 -11.72 0.51
CA LEU A 83 -10.99 -11.96 -0.67
C LEU A 83 -10.71 -10.93 -1.78
N VAL A 84 -10.64 -9.65 -1.43
CA VAL A 84 -10.33 -8.59 -2.39
C VAL A 84 -8.94 -8.79 -2.99
N LEU A 85 -7.93 -9.10 -2.16
CA LEU A 85 -6.55 -9.30 -2.61
C LEU A 85 -6.43 -10.50 -3.56
N GLU A 86 -7.07 -11.62 -3.22
CA GLU A 86 -7.08 -12.84 -4.02
C GLU A 86 -7.79 -12.63 -5.37
N VAL A 87 -8.95 -11.97 -5.37
CA VAL A 87 -9.68 -11.64 -6.60
C VAL A 87 -8.83 -10.73 -7.50
N PHE A 88 -8.18 -9.71 -6.93
CA PHE A 88 -7.29 -8.84 -7.69
C PHE A 88 -6.11 -9.60 -8.29
N HIS A 89 -5.48 -10.49 -7.51
CA HIS A 89 -4.38 -11.32 -7.99
C HIS A 89 -4.80 -12.18 -9.18
N GLN A 90 -5.94 -12.87 -9.08
CA GLN A 90 -6.47 -13.69 -10.17
C GLN A 90 -6.86 -12.87 -11.39
N LEU A 91 -7.46 -11.69 -11.20
CA LEU A 91 -7.86 -10.80 -12.28
C LEU A 91 -6.65 -10.29 -13.05
N THR A 92 -5.60 -9.86 -12.33
CA THR A 92 -4.33 -9.45 -12.95
C THR A 92 -3.70 -10.60 -13.73
N PHE A 93 -3.66 -11.82 -13.18
CA PHE A 93 -3.11 -12.97 -13.89
C PHE A 93 -3.87 -13.29 -15.18
N ARG A 94 -5.21 -13.18 -15.17
CA ARG A 94 -6.05 -13.43 -16.35
C ARG A 94 -5.91 -12.36 -17.43
N LEU A 95 -5.77 -11.09 -17.05
CA LEU A 95 -5.74 -9.98 -17.99
C LEU A 95 -4.34 -9.68 -18.55
N MET A 96 -3.28 -9.94 -17.78
CA MET A 96 -1.94 -9.43 -18.08
C MET A 96 -1.02 -10.42 -18.81
N ASN A 97 -1.54 -11.57 -19.28
CA ASN A 97 -0.79 -12.58 -20.04
C ASN A 97 -0.68 -12.28 -21.56
N LYS A 98 -0.70 -11.02 -21.98
CA LYS A 98 -0.49 -10.63 -23.39
C LYS A 98 0.80 -9.82 -23.54
N ASN A 99 1.91 -10.53 -23.65
CA ASN A 99 3.18 -9.95 -24.08
C ASN A 99 3.14 -9.76 -25.60
N TYR A 100 2.87 -8.54 -26.06
CA TYR A 100 3.05 -8.17 -27.46
C TYR A 100 4.55 -7.94 -27.71
N HIS A 101 5.28 -8.99 -28.11
CA HIS A 101 6.63 -8.82 -28.63
C HIS A 101 6.56 -8.29 -30.06
N LEU A 102 6.75 -6.98 -30.23
CA LEU A 102 6.93 -6.38 -31.55
C LEU A 102 8.35 -6.69 -32.03
N GLN A 103 8.53 -7.75 -32.81
CA GLN A 103 9.79 -8.00 -33.52
C GLN A 103 9.82 -7.14 -34.78
N LEU A 104 10.63 -6.09 -34.77
CA LEU A 104 10.95 -5.30 -35.96
C LEU A 104 12.06 -6.02 -36.73
N THR A 105 11.69 -6.93 -37.62
CA THR A 105 12.64 -7.50 -38.60
C THR A 105 12.68 -6.56 -39.80
N LEU A 106 13.78 -5.83 -39.97
CA LEU A 106 14.03 -5.05 -41.18
C LEU A 106 14.28 -6.00 -42.36
N VAL A 107 13.22 -6.32 -43.10
CA VAL A 107 13.32 -6.99 -44.41
C VAL A 107 13.39 -5.91 -45.48
N ASN A 108 14.58 -5.30 -45.66
CA ASN A 108 15.00 -4.88 -46.99
C ASN A 108 16.51 -4.64 -47.04
N GLY A 109 17.14 -5.20 -48.06
CA GLY A 109 18.59 -5.42 -48.20
C GLY A 109 19.44 -4.19 -48.49
N ASN A 110 19.32 -3.10 -47.73
CA ASN A 110 20.32 -2.04 -47.70
C ASN A 110 20.71 -1.73 -46.25
N THR A 111 21.94 -2.08 -45.89
CA THR A 111 22.59 -1.67 -44.63
C THR A 111 22.72 -0.16 -44.57
N VAL A 112 21.65 0.53 -44.15
CA VAL A 112 21.79 1.90 -43.66
C VAL A 112 22.33 1.77 -42.25
N SER A 113 23.65 1.93 -42.14
CA SER A 113 24.34 1.96 -40.86
C SER A 113 23.73 3.05 -40.00
N MET A 114 23.25 2.71 -38.80
CA MET A 114 22.64 3.64 -37.84
C MET A 114 23.56 4.84 -37.52
N LEU A 115 24.87 4.67 -37.70
CA LEU A 115 25.90 5.72 -37.59
C LEU A 115 25.76 6.83 -38.66
N ASP A 116 25.19 6.55 -39.83
CA ASP A 116 25.02 7.53 -40.90
C ASP A 116 23.78 8.40 -40.69
N TRP A 117 22.72 7.85 -40.09
CA TRP A 117 21.50 8.60 -39.73
C TRP A 117 21.78 9.67 -38.65
N PHE A 118 22.59 9.34 -37.64
CA PHE A 118 22.97 10.32 -36.62
C PHE A 118 23.93 11.40 -37.12
N LYS A 119 24.69 11.15 -38.19
CA LYS A 119 25.57 12.16 -38.80
C LYS A 119 24.81 13.18 -39.67
N GLN A 120 23.60 12.86 -40.14
CA GLN A 120 22.76 13.78 -40.92
C GLN A 120 21.95 14.78 -40.08
N GLN A 121 21.89 14.62 -38.75
CA GLN A 121 21.21 15.56 -37.84
C GLN A 121 22.12 16.66 -37.26
N LYS A 122 23.31 16.87 -37.83
CA LYS A 122 24.19 17.99 -37.48
C LYS A 122 24.35 18.91 -38.68
#